data_AF-A0A9D6V7D0-F1
#
_entry.id   AF-A0A9D6V7D0-F1
#
_cell.length_a   1.000
_cell.length_b   1.000
_cell.length_c   1.000
_cell.angle_alpha   90.00
_cell.angle_beta   90.00
_cell.angle_gamma   90.00
#
_symmetry.space_group_name_H-M   'P 1'
#
loop_
_entity.id
_entity.type
_entity.pdbx_description
1 polymer ?
#
loop_
_entity_poly.entity_id
_entity_poly.type
_entity_poly.pdbx_seq_one_letter_code
_entity_poly.pdbx_strand_id
1 'polypeptide(L)' 'MKKTNSKKEDTTNDLLRDLLIVQLGLAGLTQHQIREIVGVDIHRVNRIVKHFKKLAK' A
#
# COMPACT_ATOMS: atom_id res chain seq x y z
N MET A 1 -24.45 18.48 11.11
CA MET A 1 -24.37 17.76 9.82
C MET A 1 -22.95 17.26 9.61
N LYS A 2 -22.71 15.94 9.66
CA LYS A 2 -21.40 15.35 9.33
C LYS A 2 -21.24 15.34 7.82
N LYS A 3 -20.32 16.15 7.27
CA LYS A 3 -19.91 16.10 5.86
C LYS A 3 -19.25 14.74 5.59
N THR A 4 -19.97 13.81 4.98
CA THR A 4 -19.40 12.61 4.39
C THR A 4 -18.71 13.01 3.09
N ASN A 5 -17.40 13.25 3.16
CA ASN A 5 -16.57 13.54 1.99
C ASN A 5 -16.36 12.24 1.21
N SER A 6 -17.33 11.84 0.39
CA SER A 6 -17.22 10.67 -0.47
C SER A 6 -16.26 10.98 -1.61
N LYS A 7 -14.95 10.85 -1.37
CA LYS A 7 -13.99 10.71 -2.46
C LYS A 7 -14.38 9.44 -3.21
N LYS A 8 -14.82 9.58 -4.47
CA LYS A 8 -14.86 8.47 -5.43
C LYS A 8 -13.43 7.94 -5.50
N GLU A 9 -13.19 6.83 -4.82
CA GLU A 9 -11.96 6.06 -4.96
C GLU A 9 -11.98 5.48 -6.38
N ASP A 10 -10.94 5.75 -7.16
CA ASP A 10 -10.68 5.04 -8.41
C ASP A 10 -10.33 3.58 -8.04
N THR A 11 -11.36 2.78 -7.84
CA THR A 11 -11.28 1.47 -7.18
C THR A 11 -10.29 0.51 -7.85
N THR A 12 -10.19 0.54 -9.19
CA THR A 12 -9.27 -0.32 -9.94
C THR A 12 -7.81 0.11 -9.78
N ASN A 13 -7.52 1.41 -9.87
CA ASN A 13 -6.15 1.91 -9.71
C ASN A 13 -5.65 1.69 -8.27
N ASP A 14 -6.54 1.85 -7.30
CA ASP A 14 -6.22 1.58 -5.91
C ASP A 14 -5.97 0.10 -5.65
N LEU A 15 -6.78 -0.80 -6.22
CA LEU A 15 -6.52 -2.23 -6.15
C LEU A 15 -5.17 -2.60 -6.79
N LEU A 16 -4.84 -2.05 -7.96
CA LEU A 16 -3.56 -2.32 -8.63
C LEU A 16 -2.36 -1.84 -7.80
N ARG A 17 -2.48 -0.68 -7.16
CA ARG A 17 -1.45 -0.17 -6.23
C ARG A 17 -1.28 -1.09 -5.02
N ASP A 18 -2.39 -1.56 -4.44
CA ASP A 18 -2.34 -2.46 -3.29
C ASP A 18 -1.69 -3.80 -3.67
N LEU A 19 -2.02 -4.35 -4.85
CA LEU A 19 -1.37 -5.56 -5.38
C LEU A 19 0.14 -5.34 -5.62
N LEU A 20 0.54 -4.17 -6.11
CA LEU A 20 1.95 -3.82 -6.29
C LEU A 20 2.69 -3.76 -4.95
N ILE A 21 2.09 -3.16 -3.92
CA ILE A 21 2.63 -3.11 -2.55
C ILE A 21 2.81 -4.53 -2.00
N VAL A 22 1.84 -5.42 -2.22
CA VAL A 22 1.91 -6.84 -1.81
C VAL A 22 3.11 -7.53 -2.48
N GLN A 23 3.26 -7.39 -3.79
CA GLN A 23 4.36 -8.01 -4.53
C GLN A 23 5.74 -7.52 -4.07
N LEU A 24 5.90 -6.21 -3.88
CA LEU A 24 7.16 -5.64 -3.42
C LEU A 24 7.46 -5.98 -1.95
N GLY A 25 6.43 -6.07 -1.11
CA GLY A 25 6.55 -6.54 0.28
C GLY A 25 7.00 -8.00 0.36
N LEU A 26 6.46 -8.86 -0.51
CA LEU A 26 6.89 -10.26 -0.63
C LEU A 26 8.31 -10.40 -1.20
N ALA A 27 8.72 -9.49 -2.07
CA ALA A 27 10.09 -9.41 -2.59
C ALA A 27 11.11 -8.88 -1.55
N GLY A 28 10.66 -8.48 -0.36
CA GLY A 28 11.54 -8.05 0.74
C GLY A 28 11.99 -6.60 0.67
N LEU A 29 11.34 -5.75 -0.14
CA LEU A 29 11.67 -4.33 -0.19
C LEU A 29 11.25 -3.62 1.10
N THR A 30 11.98 -2.56 1.44
CA THR A 30 11.63 -1.70 2.57
C THR A 30 10.41 -0.84 2.28
N GLN A 31 9.67 -0.44 3.31
CA GLN A 31 8.47 0.41 3.14
C GLN A 31 8.77 1.73 2.42
N HIS A 32 9.97 2.29 2.58
CA HIS A 32 10.39 3.51 1.90
C HIS A 32 10.57 3.29 0.40
N GLN A 33 11.22 2.20 0.00
CA GLN A 33 11.37 1.84 -1.42
C GLN A 33 10.02 1.56 -2.08
N ILE A 34 9.13 0.85 -1.38
CA ILE A 34 7.77 0.58 -1.87
C ILE A 34 7.01 1.89 -2.09
N ARG A 35 7.10 2.84 -1.14
CA ARG A 35 6.49 4.16 -1.28
C ARG A 35 6.99 4.91 -2.52
N GLU A 36 8.30 4.89 -2.77
CA GLU A 36 8.89 5.57 -3.94
C GLU A 36 8.44 4.95 -5.26
N ILE A 37 8.36 3.61 -5.33
CA ILE A 37 7.96 2.88 -6.54
C ILE A 37 6.47 3.06 -6.84
N VAL A 38 5.61 2.88 -5.83
CA VAL A 38 4.15 2.90 -6.02
C VAL A 38 3.58 4.33 -6.01
N GLY A 39 4.29 5.29 -5.41
CA GLY A 39 3.87 6.69 -5.35
C GLY A 39 2.66 6.94 -4.45
N VAL A 40 2.50 6.13 -3.40
CA VAL A 40 1.36 6.22 -2.47
C VAL A 40 1.78 6.67 -1.07
N ASP A 41 0.79 6.98 -0.24
CA ASP A 41 0.98 7.32 1.16
C ASP A 41 1.60 6.18 1.98
N ILE A 42 2.53 6.53 2.88
CA ILE A 42 3.27 5.56 3.70
C ILE A 42 2.35 4.78 4.66
N HIS A 43 1.25 5.37 5.12
CA HIS A 43 0.31 4.67 6.01
C HIS A 43 -0.41 3.54 5.27
N ARG A 44 -0.64 3.70 3.96
CA ARG A 44 -1.22 2.65 3.12
C ARG A 44 -0.25 1.49 2.92
N VAL A 45 1.02 1.80 2.61
CA VAL A 45 2.10 0.79 2.54
C VAL A 45 2.22 0.04 3.86
N ASN A 46 2.33 0.76 5.00
CA ASN A 46 2.47 0.15 6.31
C ASN A 46 1.26 -0.73 6.68
N ARG A 47 0.04 -0.31 6.33
CA ARG A 47 -1.19 -1.09 6.58
C ARG A 47 -1.16 -2.44 5.88
N ILE A 48 -0.60 -2.52 4.67
CA ILE A 48 -0.51 -3.75 3.90
C ILE A 48 0.71 -4.56 4.36
N VAL A 49 1.88 -3.91 4.41
CA VAL A 49 3.16 -4.58 4.65
C VAL A 49 3.25 -5.18 6.06
N LYS A 50 2.59 -4.60 7.07
CA LYS A 50 2.57 -5.13 8.45
C LYS A 50 2.04 -6.57 8.55
N HIS A 51 1.27 -7.02 7.56
CA HIS A 51 0.68 -8.37 7.56
C HIS A 51 1.63 -9.42 6.98
N PHE A 52 2.69 -9.01 6.27
CA PHE A 52 3.74 -9.95 5.91
C PHE A 52 4.57 -10.25 7.16
N LYS A 53 4.51 -11.50 7.63
CA LYS A 53 5.56 -12.01 8.53
C LYS A 53 6.87 -11.73 7.84
N LYS A 54 7.81 -11.11 8.57
CA LYS A 54 9.19 -10.88 8.13
C LYS A 54 9.68 -12.17 7.44
N LEU A 55 9.67 -12.20 6.11
CA LEU A 55 10.41 -13.18 5.32
C LEU A 55 11.89 -12.75 5.38
N ALA A 56 12.38 -12.50 6.59
CA ALA A 56 13.77 -12.30 6.87
C ALA A 56 14.34 -13.70 7.07
N LYS A 57 15.07 -14.18 6.06
CA LYS A 57 16.14 -15.14 6.30
C LYS A 57 17.16 -14.53 7.24
#